data_AF-A0A2K8PT90-F1
#
_entry.id   AF-A0A2K8PT90-F1
#
_cell.length_a   1.000
_cell.length_b   1.000
_cell.length_c   1.000
_cell.angle_alpha   90.00
_cell.angle_beta   90.00
_cell.angle_gamma   90.00
#
_symmetry.space_group_name_H-M   'P 1'
#
loop_
_entity.id
_entity.type
_entity.pdbx_description
1 polymer ?
#
loop_
_entity_poly.entity_id
_entity_poly.type
_entity_poly.pdbx_seq_one_letter_code
_entity_poly.pdbx_strand_id
1 'polypeptide(L)'
;MRLPLARIVPVTVALGAGVLLGVLGALPVRFDGPVFQVVGIVFSGGWSWACFAFLVGGSRPSKAEAALVAPVALAVGVVVYYLIKAVGSEAPGGDPTTQILVWGVAAFLFGAPMGLFGNLARNPGVPGLPLRLLVPLIAWYETSRRLEVEAAAAGPVATGTWSTVRVVAVLAAVALVGHTAWRWRARRDGRGPGAGPAAERGRSVQGLPDEGGDTGLDLRRHLGQGEDGRPHRTVVQPGEVAETEGGVA
;
A
#
# COMPACT_ATOMS: atom_id res chain seq x y z
N MET A 1 -0.42 -27.41 6.10
CA MET A 1 0.14 -26.13 5.59
C MET A 1 0.22 -25.14 6.74
N ARG A 2 1.43 -24.74 7.18
CA ARG A 2 1.61 -23.70 8.21
C ARG A 2 1.77 -22.36 7.49
N LEU A 3 0.73 -21.54 7.46
CA LEU A 3 0.89 -20.16 7.03
C LEU A 3 1.77 -19.46 8.09
N PRO A 4 2.89 -18.84 7.71
CA PRO A 4 3.75 -18.17 8.67
C PRO A 4 2.95 -17.03 9.33
N LEU A 5 2.96 -16.97 10.66
CA LEU A 5 2.31 -15.92 11.47
C LEU A 5 2.57 -14.50 10.93
N ALA A 6 3.75 -14.29 10.33
CA ALA A 6 4.14 -13.05 9.66
C ALA A 6 3.18 -12.58 8.54
N ARG A 7 2.41 -13.47 7.92
CA ARG A 7 1.40 -13.10 6.90
C ARG A 7 0.01 -12.85 7.47
N ILE A 8 -0.32 -13.45 8.61
CA ILE A 8 -1.66 -13.36 9.21
C ILE A 8 -1.85 -11.98 9.85
N VAL A 9 -0.88 -11.56 10.69
CA VAL A 9 -0.92 -10.28 11.41
C VAL A 9 -1.26 -9.09 10.50
N PRO A 10 -0.56 -8.85 9.37
CA PRO A 10 -0.86 -7.68 8.57
C PRO A 10 -2.23 -7.76 7.89
N VAL A 11 -2.74 -8.95 7.56
CA VAL A 11 -4.11 -9.11 7.01
C VAL A 11 -5.13 -8.76 8.08
N THR A 12 -4.99 -9.30 9.28
CA THR A 12 -5.88 -8.98 10.42
C THR A 12 -5.88 -7.49 10.74
N VAL A 13 -4.71 -6.84 10.72
CA VAL A 13 -4.60 -5.39 10.92
C VAL A 13 -5.33 -4.61 9.82
N ALA A 14 -5.23 -5.01 8.55
CA ALA A 14 -5.94 -4.35 7.47
C ALA A 14 -7.46 -4.49 7.60
N LEU A 15 -7.95 -5.69 7.94
CA LEU A 15 -9.38 -5.92 8.17
C LEU A 15 -9.88 -5.12 9.38
N GLY A 16 -9.14 -5.13 10.48
CA GLY A 16 -9.45 -4.33 11.67
C GLY A 16 -9.50 -2.84 11.37
N ALA A 17 -8.56 -2.32 10.57
CA ALA A 17 -8.58 -0.93 10.13
C ALA A 17 -9.78 -0.63 9.21
N GLY A 18 -10.22 -1.59 8.39
CA GLY A 18 -11.46 -1.48 7.61
C GLY A 18 -12.70 -1.39 8.49
N VAL A 19 -12.79 -2.22 9.53
CA VAL A 19 -13.86 -2.13 10.55
C VAL A 19 -13.87 -0.75 11.21
N LEU A 20 -12.70 -0.28 11.67
CA LEU A 20 -12.57 1.04 12.29
C LEU A 20 -13.00 2.17 11.35
N LEU A 21 -12.62 2.09 10.07
CA LEU A 21 -13.04 3.04 9.05
C LEU A 21 -14.56 3.07 8.90
N GLY A 22 -15.20 1.89 8.84
CA GLY A 22 -16.66 1.79 8.77
C GLY A 22 -17.36 2.39 9.98
N VAL A 23 -16.83 2.13 11.19
CA VAL A 23 -17.33 2.74 12.43
C VAL A 23 -17.17 4.26 12.39
N LEU A 24 -16.00 4.77 12.05
CA LEU A 24 -15.73 6.22 11.98
C LEU A 24 -16.55 6.94 10.91
N GLY A 25 -16.92 6.26 9.82
CA GLY A 25 -17.81 6.81 8.82
C GLY A 25 -19.28 6.92 9.28
N ALA A 26 -19.77 5.96 10.06
CA ALA A 26 -21.19 5.85 10.39
C ALA A 26 -21.55 6.39 11.78
N LEU A 27 -20.70 6.16 12.77
CA LEU A 27 -20.99 6.45 14.17
C LEU A 27 -21.15 7.95 14.49
N PRO A 28 -20.35 8.87 13.91
CA PRO A 28 -20.43 10.29 14.28
C PRO A 28 -21.78 10.95 13.97
N VAL A 29 -22.59 10.37 13.09
CA VAL A 29 -23.95 10.85 12.79
C VAL A 29 -24.86 10.80 14.03
N ARG A 30 -24.55 9.94 15.00
CA ARG A 30 -25.36 9.76 16.22
C ARG A 30 -25.03 10.72 17.35
N PHE A 31 -23.96 11.49 17.22
CA PHE A 31 -23.48 12.34 18.29
C PHE A 31 -23.53 13.79 17.86
N ASP A 32 -24.20 14.60 18.67
CA ASP A 32 -24.16 16.04 18.49
C ASP A 32 -22.79 16.58 18.91
N GLY A 33 -22.19 17.37 18.03
CA GLY A 33 -20.95 18.07 18.32
C GLY A 33 -20.09 18.33 17.08
N PRO A 34 -19.33 19.44 17.08
CA PRO A 34 -18.53 19.83 15.91
C PRO A 34 -17.45 18.81 15.57
N VAL A 35 -16.87 18.13 16.58
CA VAL A 35 -15.85 17.11 16.36
C VAL A 35 -16.42 15.90 15.62
N PHE A 36 -17.57 15.39 16.07
CA PHE A 36 -18.23 14.25 15.43
C PHE A 36 -18.69 14.60 14.00
N GLN A 37 -19.22 15.81 13.79
CA GLN A 37 -19.54 16.28 12.43
C GLN A 37 -18.31 16.27 11.52
N VAL A 38 -17.18 16.82 11.96
CA VAL A 38 -15.93 16.83 11.17
C VAL A 38 -15.47 15.41 10.85
N VAL A 39 -15.47 14.50 11.84
CA VAL A 39 -15.10 13.10 11.64
C VAL A 39 -16.03 12.44 10.62
N GLY A 40 -17.34 12.61 10.77
CA GLY A 40 -18.34 12.08 9.83
C GLY A 40 -18.14 12.63 8.41
N ILE A 41 -17.87 13.92 8.25
CA ILE A 41 -17.60 14.55 6.94
C ILE A 41 -16.33 13.98 6.31
N VAL A 42 -15.25 13.84 7.08
CA VAL A 42 -13.96 13.33 6.59
C VAL A 42 -14.09 11.87 6.14
N PHE A 43 -14.68 11.02 6.98
CA PHE A 43 -14.77 9.58 6.73
C PHE A 43 -15.95 9.16 5.85
N SER A 44 -16.90 10.06 5.55
CA SER A 44 -17.90 9.83 4.49
C SER A 44 -17.41 10.26 3.11
N GLY A 45 -16.30 11.01 3.02
CA GLY A 45 -15.70 11.42 1.76
C GLY A 45 -15.02 10.25 1.05
N GLY A 46 -15.27 10.07 -0.25
CA GLY A 46 -14.74 8.96 -1.05
C GLY A 46 -13.21 8.90 -1.07
N TRP A 47 -12.54 10.06 -0.98
CA TRP A 47 -11.09 10.18 -0.88
C TRP A 47 -10.50 9.45 0.33
N SER A 48 -11.21 9.36 1.47
CA SER A 48 -10.74 8.67 2.67
C SER A 48 -10.73 7.15 2.49
N TRP A 49 -11.78 6.60 1.86
CA TRP A 49 -11.91 5.19 1.48
C TRP A 49 -10.85 4.80 0.43
N ALA A 50 -10.62 5.67 -0.55
CA ALA A 50 -9.57 5.51 -1.54
C ALA A 50 -8.16 5.55 -0.90
N CYS A 51 -7.92 6.48 0.02
CA CYS A 51 -6.69 6.58 0.80
C CYS A 51 -6.45 5.30 1.61
N PHE A 52 -7.48 4.79 2.28
CA PHE A 52 -7.40 3.53 3.02
C PHE A 52 -6.97 2.35 2.13
N ALA A 53 -7.65 2.14 0.98
CA ALA A 53 -7.29 1.08 0.05
C ALA A 53 -5.84 1.22 -0.46
N PHE A 54 -5.43 2.46 -0.77
CA PHE A 54 -4.07 2.78 -1.19
C PHE A 54 -3.04 2.44 -0.10
N LEU A 55 -3.29 2.82 1.16
CA LEU A 55 -2.40 2.52 2.29
C LEU A 55 -2.29 1.01 2.56
N VAL A 56 -3.41 0.29 2.52
CA VAL A 56 -3.44 -1.17 2.68
C VAL A 56 -2.60 -1.85 1.60
N GLY A 57 -2.74 -1.42 0.34
CA GLY A 57 -1.96 -1.96 -0.77
C GLY A 57 -0.47 -1.61 -0.71
N GLY A 58 -0.15 -0.39 -0.26
CA GLY A 58 1.22 0.05 0.01
C GLY A 58 1.90 -0.76 1.12
N SER A 59 1.14 -1.29 2.08
CA SER A 59 1.72 -2.12 3.15
C SER A 59 2.04 -3.57 2.72
N ARG A 60 1.55 -4.04 1.57
CA ARG A 60 1.71 -5.45 1.14
C ARG A 60 2.97 -5.67 0.32
N PRO A 61 3.79 -6.70 0.54
CA PRO A 61 5.00 -6.92 -0.25
C PRO A 61 4.66 -7.24 -1.72
N SER A 62 3.64 -8.07 -1.98
CA SER A 62 3.27 -8.49 -3.34
C SER A 62 2.10 -7.71 -3.95
N LYS A 63 2.10 -7.59 -5.28
CA LYS A 63 1.02 -6.94 -6.05
C LYS A 63 -0.30 -7.69 -5.93
N ALA A 64 -0.25 -9.02 -5.94
CA ALA A 64 -1.43 -9.86 -5.80
C ALA A 64 -2.06 -9.72 -4.40
N GLU A 65 -1.26 -9.74 -3.32
CA GLU A 65 -1.79 -9.49 -1.98
C GLU A 65 -2.36 -8.08 -1.86
N ALA A 66 -1.75 -7.06 -2.49
CA ALA A 66 -2.30 -5.71 -2.49
C ALA A 66 -3.66 -5.63 -3.18
N ALA A 67 -3.77 -6.23 -4.36
CA ALA A 67 -5.01 -6.27 -5.15
C ALA A 67 -6.13 -7.10 -4.51
N LEU A 68 -5.80 -8.04 -3.61
CA LEU A 68 -6.78 -8.85 -2.89
C LEU A 68 -7.15 -8.29 -1.52
N VAL A 69 -6.16 -7.88 -0.71
CA VAL A 69 -6.40 -7.45 0.68
C VAL A 69 -7.06 -6.09 0.74
N ALA A 70 -6.70 -5.15 -0.15
CA ALA A 70 -7.29 -3.81 -0.18
C ALA A 70 -8.81 -3.82 -0.43
N PRO A 71 -9.34 -4.45 -1.50
CA PRO A 71 -10.78 -4.48 -1.71
C PRO A 71 -11.54 -5.27 -0.65
N VAL A 72 -10.98 -6.35 -0.12
CA VAL A 72 -11.62 -7.12 0.96
C VAL A 72 -11.73 -6.27 2.24
N ALA A 73 -10.64 -5.60 2.64
CA ALA A 73 -10.67 -4.71 3.80
C ALA A 73 -11.64 -3.53 3.60
N LEU A 74 -11.72 -2.99 2.38
CA LEU A 74 -12.65 -1.92 2.03
C LEU A 74 -14.10 -2.40 2.07
N ALA A 75 -14.40 -3.58 1.51
CA ALA A 75 -15.72 -4.19 1.55
C ALA A 75 -16.18 -4.47 2.98
N VAL A 76 -15.29 -4.94 3.85
CA VAL A 76 -15.58 -5.10 5.30
C VAL A 76 -15.96 -3.75 5.92
N GLY A 77 -15.21 -2.68 5.63
CA GLY A 77 -15.56 -1.34 6.10
C GLY A 77 -16.92 -0.85 5.61
N VAL A 78 -17.25 -1.09 4.34
CA VAL A 78 -18.56 -0.74 3.75
C VAL A 78 -19.70 -1.50 4.44
N VAL A 79 -19.53 -2.80 4.67
CA VAL A 79 -20.51 -3.64 5.38
C VAL A 79 -20.75 -3.09 6.78
N VAL A 80 -19.67 -2.82 7.54
CA VAL A 80 -19.76 -2.26 8.89
C VAL A 80 -20.46 -0.90 8.88
N TYR A 81 -20.09 -0.01 7.95
CA TYR A 81 -20.70 1.31 7.81
C TYR A 81 -22.22 1.23 7.62
N TYR A 82 -22.69 0.40 6.68
CA TYR A 82 -24.11 0.30 6.39
C TYR A 82 -24.90 -0.50 7.44
N LEU A 83 -24.29 -1.50 8.09
CA LEU A 83 -24.92 -2.18 9.23
C LEU A 83 -25.15 -1.20 10.38
N ILE A 84 -24.18 -0.34 10.69
CA ILE A 84 -24.35 0.70 11.70
C ILE A 84 -25.47 1.66 11.28
N LYS A 85 -25.49 2.13 10.02
CA LYS A 85 -26.58 2.98 9.54
C LYS A 85 -27.96 2.31 9.64
N ALA A 86 -28.07 1.02 9.31
CA ALA A 86 -29.32 0.27 9.38
C ALA A 86 -29.91 0.22 10.80
N VAL A 87 -29.07 0.06 11.82
CA VAL A 87 -29.50 0.06 13.23
C VAL A 87 -29.94 1.45 13.71
N GLY A 88 -29.48 2.53 13.05
CA GLY A 88 -29.76 3.92 13.45
C GLY A 88 -31.06 4.51 12.91
N SER A 89 -31.89 3.77 12.16
CA SER A 89 -33.13 4.24 11.51
C SER A 89 -32.99 5.40 10.51
N GLU A 90 -31.81 6.00 10.37
CA GLU A 90 -31.50 7.09 9.44
C GLU A 90 -30.93 6.58 8.12
N ALA A 91 -31.70 5.77 7.39
CA ALA A 91 -31.37 5.47 5.99
C ALA A 91 -32.22 6.32 5.04
N PRO A 92 -31.94 7.64 4.85
CA PRO A 92 -32.38 8.32 3.65
C PRO A 92 -31.54 7.73 2.50
N GLY A 93 -32.00 6.62 1.92
CA GLY A 93 -31.19 5.92 0.90
C GLY A 93 -31.62 4.51 0.50
N GLY A 94 -32.79 4.02 0.91
CA GLY A 94 -33.28 2.69 0.52
C GLY A 94 -32.75 1.55 1.38
N ASP A 95 -33.04 0.32 0.96
CA ASP A 95 -32.71 -0.89 1.70
C ASP A 95 -31.18 -1.03 1.93
N PRO A 96 -30.72 -1.20 3.19
CA PRO A 96 -29.31 -1.39 3.52
C PRO A 96 -28.63 -2.52 2.75
N THR A 97 -29.36 -3.58 2.42
CA THR A 97 -28.81 -4.71 1.65
C THR A 97 -28.40 -4.27 0.25
N THR A 98 -29.28 -3.51 -0.42
CA THR A 98 -29.00 -2.93 -1.73
C THR A 98 -27.78 -2.00 -1.69
N GLN A 99 -27.68 -1.14 -0.67
CA GLN A 99 -26.53 -0.25 -0.50
C GLN A 99 -25.23 -1.03 -0.26
N ILE A 100 -25.26 -2.06 0.61
CA ILE A 100 -24.11 -2.94 0.86
C ILE A 100 -23.66 -3.62 -0.43
N LEU A 101 -24.58 -4.10 -1.26
CA LEU A 101 -24.25 -4.75 -2.53
C LEU A 101 -23.62 -3.77 -3.51
N VAL A 102 -24.25 -2.61 -3.75
CA VAL A 102 -23.76 -1.61 -4.70
C VAL A 102 -22.38 -1.09 -4.28
N TRP A 103 -22.23 -0.66 -3.02
CA TRP A 103 -20.97 -0.11 -2.53
C TRP A 103 -19.93 -1.18 -2.24
N GLY A 104 -20.35 -2.41 -1.94
CA GLY A 104 -19.46 -3.57 -1.84
C GLY A 104 -18.83 -3.89 -3.19
N VAL A 105 -19.63 -3.95 -4.25
CA VAL A 105 -19.13 -4.13 -5.63
C VAL A 105 -18.19 -2.98 -6.00
N ALA A 106 -18.56 -1.73 -5.73
CA ALA A 106 -17.69 -0.58 -5.94
C ALA A 106 -16.37 -0.70 -5.16
N ALA A 107 -16.42 -1.18 -3.91
CA ALA A 107 -15.23 -1.42 -3.10
C ALA A 107 -14.29 -2.46 -3.73
N PHE A 108 -14.83 -3.49 -4.39
CA PHE A 108 -14.00 -4.43 -5.16
C PHE A 108 -13.42 -3.77 -6.43
N LEU A 109 -14.25 -3.10 -7.21
CA LEU A 109 -13.85 -2.48 -8.49
C LEU A 109 -12.80 -1.39 -8.31
N PHE A 110 -12.93 -0.56 -7.27
CA PHE A 110 -11.99 0.54 -7.01
C PHE A 110 -10.90 0.15 -6.01
N GLY A 111 -11.19 -0.73 -5.05
CA GLY A 111 -10.22 -1.14 -4.02
C GLY A 111 -9.05 -1.94 -4.58
N ALA A 112 -9.29 -2.84 -5.54
CA ALA A 112 -8.23 -3.61 -6.20
C ALA A 112 -7.21 -2.71 -6.94
N PRO A 113 -7.61 -1.82 -7.86
CA PRO A 113 -6.67 -0.92 -8.53
C PRO A 113 -6.04 0.08 -7.55
N MET A 114 -6.77 0.62 -6.57
CA MET A 114 -6.17 1.52 -5.57
C MET A 114 -5.14 0.82 -4.70
N GLY A 115 -5.40 -0.42 -4.27
CA GLY A 115 -4.41 -1.24 -3.57
C GLY A 115 -3.17 -1.49 -4.42
N LEU A 116 -3.35 -1.80 -5.71
CA LEU A 116 -2.24 -1.97 -6.64
C LEU A 116 -1.43 -0.67 -6.81
N PHE A 117 -2.08 0.48 -6.95
CA PHE A 117 -1.39 1.78 -7.04
C PHE A 117 -0.61 2.11 -5.78
N GLY A 118 -1.18 1.83 -4.60
CA GLY A 118 -0.47 1.95 -3.33
C GLY A 118 0.79 1.09 -3.27
N ASN A 119 0.69 -0.15 -3.75
CA ASN A 119 1.83 -1.07 -3.85
C ASN A 119 2.94 -0.53 -4.74
N LEU A 120 2.58 -0.06 -5.93
CA LEU A 120 3.48 0.46 -6.96
C LEU A 120 4.09 1.82 -6.56
N ALA A 121 3.38 2.62 -5.78
CA ALA A 121 3.85 3.91 -5.27
C ALA A 121 5.07 3.79 -4.35
N ARG A 122 5.36 2.58 -3.83
CA ARG A 122 6.58 2.33 -3.04
C ARG A 122 7.86 2.44 -3.84
N ASN A 123 7.81 2.27 -5.15
CA ASN A 123 9.00 2.37 -5.99
C ASN A 123 9.65 3.75 -5.81
N PRO A 124 10.89 3.82 -5.29
CA PRO A 124 11.52 5.09 -5.01
C PRO A 124 11.93 5.78 -6.31
N GLY A 125 11.58 7.06 -6.44
CA GLY A 125 12.02 7.92 -7.54
C GLY A 125 10.87 8.61 -8.26
N VAL A 126 11.19 9.23 -9.39
CA VAL A 126 10.27 9.95 -10.27
C VAL A 126 9.11 9.08 -10.80
N PRO A 127 9.30 7.81 -11.22
CA PRO A 127 8.18 7.04 -11.78
C PRO A 127 7.09 6.69 -10.75
N GLY A 128 7.41 6.70 -9.45
CA GLY A 128 6.43 6.47 -8.39
C GLY A 128 5.62 7.73 -8.01
N LEU A 129 6.06 8.92 -8.44
CA LEU A 129 5.45 10.19 -8.03
C LEU A 129 3.99 10.33 -8.49
N PRO A 130 3.60 10.05 -9.75
CA PRO A 130 2.21 10.16 -10.17
C PRO A 130 1.26 9.31 -9.32
N LEU A 131 1.70 8.11 -8.93
CA LEU A 131 0.91 7.21 -8.08
C LEU A 131 0.77 7.74 -6.64
N ARG A 132 1.81 8.38 -6.10
CA ARG A 132 1.75 9.02 -4.77
C ARG A 132 0.84 10.24 -4.74
N LEU A 133 0.72 10.94 -5.87
CA LEU A 133 -0.14 12.12 -6.01
C LEU A 133 -1.62 11.77 -6.19
N LEU A 134 -1.94 10.50 -6.45
CA LEU A 134 -3.30 10.06 -6.73
C LEU A 134 -4.26 10.38 -5.57
N VAL A 135 -3.91 10.03 -4.32
CA VAL A 135 -4.77 10.28 -3.16
C VAL A 135 -4.95 11.79 -2.88
N PRO A 136 -3.88 12.61 -2.83
CA PRO A 136 -4.04 14.06 -2.75
C PRO A 136 -4.90 14.65 -3.87
N LEU A 137 -4.76 14.17 -5.11
CA LEU A 137 -5.54 14.67 -6.24
C LEU A 137 -7.03 14.32 -6.11
N ILE A 138 -7.36 13.10 -5.69
CA ILE A 138 -8.75 12.68 -5.43
C ILE A 138 -9.35 13.54 -4.31
N ALA A 139 -8.63 13.75 -3.21
CA ALA A 139 -9.09 14.57 -2.09
C ALA A 139 -9.33 16.02 -2.52
N TRP A 140 -8.41 16.61 -3.28
CA TRP A 140 -8.56 17.96 -3.82
C TRP A 140 -9.74 18.09 -4.79
N TYR A 141 -9.91 17.13 -5.71
CA TYR A 141 -10.99 17.13 -6.69
C TYR A 141 -12.37 16.98 -6.00
N GLU A 142 -12.54 15.98 -5.13
CA GLU A 142 -13.80 15.73 -4.44
C GLU A 142 -14.20 16.94 -3.59
N THR A 143 -13.28 17.47 -2.78
CA THR A 143 -13.59 18.63 -1.93
C THR A 143 -13.85 19.89 -2.74
N SER A 144 -13.20 20.08 -3.90
CA SER A 144 -13.51 21.19 -4.79
C SER A 144 -14.91 21.09 -5.36
N ARG A 145 -15.34 19.89 -5.79
CA ARG A 145 -16.71 19.65 -6.28
C ARG A 145 -17.75 19.84 -5.20
N ARG A 146 -17.52 19.35 -3.98
CA ARG A 146 -18.43 19.58 -2.85
C ARG A 146 -18.52 21.06 -2.47
N LEU A 147 -17.39 21.79 -2.48
CA LEU A 147 -17.40 23.22 -2.22
C LEU A 147 -18.16 24.01 -3.30
N GLU A 148 -18.09 23.57 -4.56
CA GLU A 148 -18.82 24.20 -5.67
C GLU A 148 -20.33 23.94 -5.60
N VAL A 149 -20.73 22.71 -5.29
CA VAL A 149 -22.13 22.25 -5.41
C VAL A 149 -22.90 22.32 -4.09
N GLU A 150 -22.25 22.02 -2.97
CA GLU A 150 -22.91 21.75 -1.69
C GLU A 150 -22.67 22.82 -0.63
N ALA A 151 -21.65 23.69 -0.78
CA ALA A 151 -21.23 24.62 0.29
C ALA A 151 -22.36 25.54 0.78
N ALA A 152 -23.23 26.00 -0.13
CA ALA A 152 -24.35 26.89 0.23
C ALA A 152 -25.38 26.20 1.16
N ALA A 153 -25.52 24.89 1.08
CA ALA A 153 -26.50 24.11 1.86
C ALA A 153 -25.87 23.35 3.05
N ALA A 154 -24.56 23.07 3.01
CA ALA A 154 -23.89 22.19 3.97
C ALA A 154 -23.50 22.88 5.31
N GLY A 155 -23.62 24.22 5.38
CA GLY A 155 -23.29 25.00 6.56
C GLY A 155 -21.78 25.22 6.77
N PRO A 156 -21.41 25.96 7.83
CA PRO A 156 -20.04 26.44 8.03
C PRO A 156 -19.05 25.32 8.40
N VAL A 157 -19.48 24.31 9.18
CA VAL A 157 -18.60 23.21 9.62
C VAL A 157 -18.17 22.34 8.42
N ALA A 158 -19.11 21.98 7.55
CA ALA A 158 -18.81 21.22 6.33
C ALA A 158 -17.91 22.00 5.36
N THR A 159 -18.26 23.26 5.10
CA THR A 159 -17.49 24.14 4.22
C THR A 159 -16.06 24.34 4.73
N GLY A 160 -15.89 24.56 6.04
CA GLY A 160 -14.59 24.64 6.69
C GLY A 160 -13.79 23.35 6.54
N THR A 161 -14.42 22.21 6.84
CA THR A 161 -13.78 20.89 6.74
C THR A 161 -13.28 20.59 5.32
N TRP A 162 -14.12 20.78 4.30
CA TRP A 162 -13.72 20.55 2.91
C TRP A 162 -12.61 21.50 2.47
N SER A 163 -12.67 22.76 2.89
CA SER A 163 -11.62 23.75 2.61
C SER A 163 -10.29 23.33 3.23
N THR A 164 -10.29 22.88 4.48
CA THR A 164 -9.09 22.37 5.17
C THR A 164 -8.53 21.15 4.47
N VAL A 165 -9.36 20.14 4.16
CA VAL A 165 -8.92 18.93 3.47
C VAL A 165 -8.29 19.28 2.11
N ARG A 166 -8.91 20.21 1.36
CA ARG A 166 -8.37 20.70 0.08
C ARG A 166 -6.99 21.32 0.22
N VAL A 167 -6.78 22.17 1.23
CA VAL A 167 -5.48 22.80 1.50
C VAL A 167 -4.44 21.75 1.91
N VAL A 168 -4.79 20.84 2.81
CA VAL A 168 -3.90 19.75 3.24
C VAL A 168 -3.50 18.87 2.06
N ALA A 169 -4.44 18.58 1.14
CA ALA A 169 -4.14 17.82 -0.08
C ALA A 169 -3.10 18.54 -0.96
N VAL A 170 -3.21 19.86 -1.15
CA VAL A 170 -2.22 20.66 -1.89
C VAL A 170 -0.85 20.63 -1.19
N LEU A 171 -0.83 20.82 0.13
CA LEU A 171 0.42 20.79 0.91
C LEU A 171 1.09 19.41 0.84
N ALA A 172 0.32 18.33 0.92
CA ALA A 172 0.81 16.96 0.77
C ALA A 172 1.41 16.73 -0.63
N ALA A 173 0.73 17.22 -1.69
CA ALA A 173 1.24 17.13 -3.05
C ALA A 173 2.59 17.87 -3.21
N VAL A 174 2.69 19.11 -2.70
CA VAL A 174 3.92 19.91 -2.72
C VAL A 174 5.04 19.19 -1.96
N ALA A 175 4.75 18.66 -0.77
CA ALA A 175 5.73 17.91 0.03
C ALA A 175 6.24 16.66 -0.70
N LEU A 176 5.36 15.90 -1.36
CA LEU A 176 5.73 14.71 -2.13
C LEU A 176 6.62 15.05 -3.33
N VAL A 177 6.30 16.11 -4.06
CA VAL A 177 7.10 16.60 -5.20
C VAL A 177 8.46 17.10 -4.71
N GLY A 178 8.47 17.96 -3.69
CA GLY A 178 9.68 18.52 -3.10
C GLY A 178 10.62 17.45 -2.56
N HIS A 179 10.09 16.46 -1.83
CA HIS A 179 10.86 15.32 -1.32
C HIS A 179 11.45 14.46 -2.46
N THR A 180 10.68 14.25 -3.54
CA THR A 180 11.15 13.50 -4.71
C THR A 180 12.25 14.25 -5.45
N ALA A 181 12.08 15.56 -5.66
CA ALA A 181 13.07 16.43 -6.28
C ALA A 181 14.37 16.50 -5.45
N TRP A 182 14.26 16.66 -4.13
CA TRP A 182 15.40 16.67 -3.21
C TRP A 182 16.19 15.36 -3.28
N ARG A 183 15.51 14.21 -3.16
CA ARG A 183 16.17 12.89 -3.27
C ARG A 183 16.82 12.66 -4.62
N TRP A 184 16.23 13.18 -5.69
CA TRP A 184 16.80 13.07 -7.02
C TRP A 184 18.05 13.95 -7.19
N ARG A 185 18.07 15.17 -6.65
CA ARG A 185 19.26 16.03 -6.64
C ARG A 185 20.40 15.43 -5.82
N ALA A 186 20.14 15.00 -4.60
CA ALA A 186 21.15 14.38 -3.72
C ALA A 186 21.84 13.15 -4.37
N ARG A 187 21.12 12.38 -5.20
CA ARG A 187 21.68 11.25 -5.96
C ARG A 187 22.56 11.65 -7.14
N ARG A 188 22.35 12.85 -7.69
CA ARG A 188 23.18 13.39 -8.77
C ARG A 188 24.49 13.96 -8.21
N ASP A 189 24.41 14.67 -7.11
CA ASP A 189 25.58 15.30 -6.49
C ASP A 189 26.56 14.26 -5.94
N GLY A 190 26.07 13.12 -5.43
CA GLY A 190 26.91 11.99 -5.00
C GLY A 190 27.53 11.16 -6.15
N ARG A 191 27.22 11.48 -7.41
CA ARG A 191 27.71 10.77 -8.61
C ARG A 191 28.60 11.68 -9.46
N GLY A 192 29.44 12.45 -8.77
CA GLY A 192 30.26 13.50 -9.37
C GLY A 192 31.21 13.03 -10.51
N PRO A 193 31.78 13.97 -11.28
CA PRO A 193 32.48 13.74 -12.55
C PRO A 193 33.79 12.93 -12.49
N GLY A 194 34.15 12.38 -11.31
CA GLY A 194 35.45 11.75 -11.05
C GLY A 194 35.53 10.25 -11.38
N ALA A 195 34.41 9.58 -11.69
CA ALA A 195 34.44 8.22 -12.23
C ALA A 195 34.72 8.27 -13.74
N GLY A 196 35.86 8.86 -14.10
CA GLY A 196 36.35 8.82 -15.47
C GLY A 196 36.71 7.38 -15.87
N PRO A 197 36.61 7.03 -17.17
CA PRO A 197 37.07 5.75 -17.72
C PRO A 197 38.62 5.61 -17.74
N ALA A 198 39.29 6.05 -16.67
CA ALA A 198 40.75 6.10 -16.57
C ALA A 198 41.39 4.79 -16.05
N ALA A 199 40.60 3.76 -15.72
CA ALA A 199 41.13 2.49 -15.21
C ALA A 199 41.11 1.34 -16.23
N GLU A 200 40.77 1.60 -17.51
CA GLU A 200 40.73 0.56 -18.56
C GLU A 200 41.71 0.84 -19.72
N ARG A 201 42.77 1.61 -19.44
CA ARG A 201 43.86 1.87 -20.40
C ARG A 201 45.21 1.30 -19.96
N GLY A 202 45.17 0.23 -19.16
CA GLY A 202 46.35 -0.45 -18.61
C GLY A 202 46.37 -1.96 -18.79
N ARG A 203 45.41 -2.57 -19.50
CA ARG A 203 45.46 -4.00 -19.85
C ARG A 203 45.91 -4.17 -21.30
N SER A 204 47.11 -3.64 -21.55
CA SER A 204 47.92 -3.98 -22.71
C SER A 204 48.29 -5.46 -22.61
N VAL A 205 47.77 -6.25 -23.56
CA VAL A 205 48.57 -7.15 -24.41
C VAL A 205 49.70 -7.92 -23.71
N GLN A 206 49.36 -9.14 -23.29
CA GLN A 206 50.26 -10.29 -23.18
C GLN A 206 49.31 -11.49 -23.21
N GLY A 207 49.19 -12.36 -24.21
CA GLY A 207 49.89 -12.69 -25.44
C GLY A 207 49.12 -13.92 -26.01
N LEU A 208 49.01 -14.03 -27.34
CA LEU A 208 48.42 -15.17 -28.08
C LEU A 208 49.20 -16.50 -27.82
N PRO A 209 48.70 -17.73 -28.17
CA PRO A 209 48.04 -18.12 -29.45
C PRO A 209 46.74 -18.94 -29.27
N ASP A 210 45.74 -18.95 -30.16
CA ASP A 210 45.63 -19.46 -31.54
C ASP A 210 46.07 -20.92 -31.74
N GLU A 211 45.14 -21.85 -31.50
CA GLU A 211 44.89 -23.12 -32.22
C GLU A 211 43.44 -23.51 -31.85
N GLY A 212 42.48 -23.76 -32.75
CA GLY A 212 42.52 -24.66 -33.89
C GLY A 212 41.71 -25.91 -33.53
N GLY A 213 40.49 -26.06 -34.07
CA GLY A 213 39.72 -27.31 -33.97
C GLY A 213 38.25 -27.08 -33.61
N ASP A 214 37.33 -26.93 -34.56
CA ASP A 214 36.75 -27.95 -35.44
C ASP A 214 35.34 -28.38 -34.95
N THR A 215 34.50 -28.48 -35.97
CA THR A 215 33.11 -28.91 -36.11
C THR A 215 32.46 -29.75 -35.00
N GLY A 216 31.17 -29.48 -34.76
CA GLY A 216 30.36 -30.39 -33.95
C GLY A 216 28.93 -29.90 -33.71
N LEU A 217 28.09 -30.03 -34.73
CA LEU A 217 26.64 -30.16 -34.57
C LEU A 217 26.32 -31.16 -33.46
N ASP A 218 25.72 -30.73 -32.35
CA ASP A 218 25.00 -31.66 -31.47
C ASP A 218 23.56 -31.20 -31.26
N LEU A 219 22.81 -31.43 -32.33
CA LEU A 219 21.36 -31.39 -32.37
C LEU A 219 20.86 -32.78 -32.00
N ARG A 220 20.92 -33.15 -30.72
CA ARG A 220 20.25 -34.35 -30.21
C ARG A 220 19.72 -34.17 -28.79
N ARG A 221 18.39 -34.18 -28.74
CA ARG A 221 17.56 -34.96 -27.82
C ARG A 221 17.83 -34.75 -26.32
N HIS A 222 16.90 -34.11 -25.61
CA HIS A 222 15.78 -34.84 -24.98
C HIS A 222 16.21 -36.23 -24.47
N LEU A 223 16.44 -36.34 -23.17
CA LEU A 223 15.63 -37.14 -22.25
C LEU A 223 16.18 -36.95 -20.83
N GLY A 224 15.28 -37.04 -19.85
CA GLY A 224 15.55 -36.73 -18.46
C GLY A 224 16.67 -37.54 -17.80
N GLN A 225 17.33 -36.86 -16.87
CA GLN A 225 18.11 -37.40 -15.76
C GLN A 225 17.77 -36.42 -14.62
N GLY A 226 17.08 -36.83 -13.56
CA GLY A 226 17.48 -37.92 -12.69
C GLY A 226 18.46 -37.33 -11.68
N GLU A 227 17.93 -37.04 -10.48
CA GLU A 227 18.59 -36.89 -9.18
C GLU A 227 20.04 -36.37 -9.12
N ASP A 228 20.29 -35.29 -8.35
CA ASP A 228 21.23 -35.44 -7.23
C ASP A 228 21.34 -34.23 -6.29
N GLY A 229 21.38 -34.56 -4.99
CA GLY A 229 22.41 -34.07 -4.09
C GLY A 229 22.42 -32.58 -3.74
N ARG A 230 21.55 -32.16 -2.82
CA ARG A 230 21.88 -31.00 -1.95
C ARG A 230 22.34 -31.48 -0.57
N PRO A 231 23.52 -31.03 -0.10
CA PRO A 231 24.13 -31.54 1.11
C PRO A 231 23.34 -31.15 2.36
N HIS A 232 23.12 -32.13 3.22
CA HIS A 232 22.72 -31.98 4.61
C HIS A 232 23.71 -31.03 5.31
N ARG A 233 23.25 -29.82 5.62
CA ARG A 233 23.97 -28.92 6.53
C ARG A 233 23.55 -29.27 7.95
N THR A 234 24.32 -30.14 8.59
CA THR A 234 24.21 -30.44 10.02
C THR A 234 24.56 -29.17 10.79
N VAL A 235 23.54 -28.50 11.32
CA VAL A 235 23.73 -27.41 12.28
C VAL A 235 24.03 -28.05 13.62
N VAL A 236 25.29 -27.95 14.05
CA VAL A 236 25.76 -28.28 15.39
C VAL A 236 25.08 -27.30 16.37
N GLN A 237 24.22 -27.81 17.25
CA GLN A 237 23.75 -27.07 18.42
C GLN A 237 24.89 -27.03 19.46
N PRO A 238 25.31 -25.84 19.93
CA PRO A 238 26.14 -25.74 21.10
C PRO A 238 25.27 -25.69 22.37
N GLY A 239 25.54 -26.62 23.28
CA GLY A 239 25.58 -26.34 24.71
C GLY A 239 24.26 -26.29 25.46
N GLU A 240 23.75 -27.48 25.76
CA GLU A 240 22.97 -27.74 26.97
C GLU A 240 23.94 -27.64 28.17
N VAL A 241 23.78 -26.61 29.00
CA VAL A 241 24.36 -26.56 30.35
C VAL A 241 23.20 -26.61 31.33
N ALA A 242 23.00 -27.80 31.87
CA ALA A 242 22.22 -28.03 33.07
C ALA A 242 23.11 -27.77 34.29
N GLU A 243 22.69 -26.86 35.16
CA GLU A 243 23.02 -26.84 36.59
C GLU A 243 21.75 -26.35 37.31
N THR A 244 20.90 -27.24 37.82
CA THR A 244 20.86 -27.79 39.20
C THR A 244 20.98 -26.78 40.34
N GLU A 245 19.83 -26.66 41.04
CA GLU A 245 19.65 -26.71 42.49
C GLU A 245 20.06 -25.54 43.41
N GLY A 246 19.16 -25.31 44.38
CA GLY A 246 19.31 -24.49 45.58
C GLY A 246 18.25 -23.38 45.61
N GLY A 247 17.19 -23.38 46.41
CA GLY A 247 16.97 -24.01 47.70
C GLY A 247 16.56 -22.92 48.70
N VAL A 248 15.34 -23.06 49.26
CA VAL A 248 14.90 -22.62 50.61
C VAL A 248 15.00 -21.13 50.99
N ALA A 249 13.84 -20.47 51.11
CA ALA A 249 13.24 -19.97 52.37
C ALA A 249 12.00 -19.11 52.06
#